data_AF-A0AAU3PVJ9-F1
#
_entry.id   AF-A0AAU3PVJ9-F1
#
_cell.length_a   1.000
_cell.length_b   1.000
_cell.length_c   1.000
_cell.angle_alpha   90.00
_cell.angle_beta   90.00
_cell.angle_gamma   90.00
#
_symmetry.space_group_name_H-M   'P 1'
#
loop_
_entity.id
_entity.type
_entity.pdbx_description
1 polymer ?
#
loop_
_entity_poly.entity_id
_entity_poly.type
_entity_poly.pdbx_seq_one_letter_code
_entity_poly.pdbx_strand_id
1 'polypeptide(L)'
;MVVFGELPDGTEALLSIGEAKWNDVMGSGHIDRLRRIRDLLSTKFDTTHTRLACYSGAGFMPAALAASDRGDVVLIDSDALYSSDRER
;
A
#
# COMPACT_ATOMS: atom_id res chain seq x y z
N MET A 1 4.23 -0.59 -7.62
CA MET A 1 3.80 -2.00 -7.74
C MET A 1 2.29 -2.04 -7.82
N VAL A 2 1.73 -2.97 -8.60
CA VAL A 2 0.29 -3.22 -8.68
C VAL A 2 0.04 -4.73 -8.61
N VAL A 3 -1.09 -5.14 -8.03
CA VAL A 3 -1.50 -6.54 -7.92
C VAL A 3 -2.94 -6.66 -8.41
N PHE A 4 -3.16 -7.57 -9.35
CA PHE A 4 -4.49 -7.96 -9.83
C PHE A 4 -4.83 -9.35 -9.32
N GLY A 5 -6.11 -9.67 -9.30
CA GLY A 5 -6.61 -11.01 -9.03
C GLY A 5 -8.12 -11.08 -9.21
N GLU A 6 -8.68 -12.26 -8.98
CA GLU A 6 -10.11 -12.51 -9.13
C GLU A 6 -10.82 -12.45 -7.78
N LEU A 7 -11.98 -11.78 -7.75
CA LEU A 7 -12.92 -11.82 -6.64
C LEU A 7 -13.65 -13.18 -6.60
N PRO A 8 -14.36 -13.53 -5.51
CA PRO A 8 -15.06 -14.81 -5.40
C PRO A 8 -16.09 -15.10 -6.51
N ASP A 9 -16.59 -14.05 -7.17
CA ASP A 9 -17.55 -14.14 -8.29
C ASP A 9 -16.86 -14.26 -9.66
N GLY A 10 -15.52 -14.30 -9.70
CA GLY A 10 -14.72 -14.37 -10.93
C GLY A 10 -14.40 -13.02 -11.56
N THR A 11 -14.80 -11.90 -10.94
CA THR A 11 -14.49 -10.55 -11.47
C THR A 11 -13.00 -10.24 -11.27
N GLU A 12 -12.31 -9.84 -12.34
CA GLU A 12 -10.94 -9.30 -12.22
C GLU A 12 -10.94 -7.94 -11.51
N ALA A 13 -10.12 -7.81 -10.47
CA ALA A 13 -10.04 -6.63 -9.62
C ALA A 13 -8.60 -6.21 -9.36
N LEU A 14 -8.40 -4.91 -9.09
CA LEU A 14 -7.15 -4.37 -8.62
C LEU A 14 -7.07 -4.55 -7.09
N LEU A 15 -6.28 -5.51 -6.64
CA LEU A 15 -6.20 -5.89 -5.23
C LEU A 15 -5.26 -4.99 -4.42
N SER A 16 -4.20 -4.47 -5.04
CA SER A 16 -3.24 -3.61 -4.32
C SER A 16 -2.50 -2.64 -5.23
N ILE A 17 -2.16 -1.47 -4.67
CA ILE A 17 -1.24 -0.48 -5.27
C ILE A 17 -0.21 -0.10 -4.20
N GLY A 18 1.06 -0.24 -4.57
CA GLY A 18 2.18 0.04 -3.66
C GLY A 18 3.23 0.97 -4.22
N GLU A 19 3.84 1.78 -3.35
CA GLU A 19 5.05 2.54 -3.61
C GLU A 19 6.20 2.10 -2.70
N ALA A 20 7.40 1.94 -3.27
CA ALA A 20 8.61 1.60 -2.53
C ALA A 20 9.71 2.65 -2.69
N LYS A 21 10.38 3.00 -1.60
CA LYS A 21 11.47 3.98 -1.54
C LYS A 21 12.55 3.53 -0.55
N TRP A 22 13.82 3.66 -0.93
CA TRP A 22 14.94 3.29 -0.05
C TRP A 22 15.33 4.44 0.92
N ASN A 23 15.48 5.66 0.40
CA ASN A 23 16.04 6.80 1.14
C ASN A 23 15.03 7.92 1.45
N ASP A 24 13.74 7.60 1.53
CA ASP A 24 12.67 8.62 1.65
C ASP A 24 11.75 8.32 2.83
N VAL A 25 11.56 9.31 3.71
CA VAL A 25 10.67 9.15 4.86
C VAL A 25 9.25 9.44 4.40
N MET A 26 8.47 8.40 4.17
CA MET A 26 7.20 8.52 3.45
C MET A 26 6.11 9.13 4.36
N GLY A 27 5.42 10.15 3.85
CA GLY A 27 4.31 10.83 4.52
C GLY A 27 2.99 10.79 3.74
N SER A 28 2.03 11.63 4.16
CA SER A 28 0.68 11.70 3.59
C SER A 28 0.67 11.95 2.08
N GLY A 29 1.59 12.75 1.54
CA GLY A 29 1.67 13.01 0.10
C GLY A 29 1.87 11.75 -0.75
N HIS A 30 2.58 10.74 -0.23
CA HIS A 30 2.73 9.45 -0.91
C HIS A 30 1.42 8.66 -0.91
N ILE A 31 0.72 8.66 0.23
CA ILE A 31 -0.59 8.01 0.37
C ILE A 31 -1.62 8.67 -0.55
N ASP A 32 -1.65 10.00 -0.60
CA ASP A 32 -2.58 10.76 -1.45
C ASP A 32 -2.32 10.51 -2.93
N ARG A 33 -1.05 10.36 -3.32
CA ARG A 33 -0.70 9.93 -4.67
C ARG A 33 -1.25 8.52 -4.98
N LEU A 34 -1.11 7.57 -4.06
CA LEU A 34 -1.65 6.22 -4.27
C LEU A 34 -3.19 6.22 -4.34
N ARG A 35 -3.87 7.01 -3.49
CA ARG A 35 -5.32 7.24 -3.57
C ARG A 35 -5.71 7.78 -4.94
N ARG A 36 -4.99 8.79 -5.42
CA ARG A 36 -5.24 9.37 -6.74
C ARG A 36 -5.07 8.36 -7.87
N ILE A 37 -4.05 7.49 -7.79
CA ILE A 37 -3.86 6.43 -8.78
C ILE A 37 -5.01 5.43 -8.74
N ARG A 38 -5.46 4.99 -7.56
CA ARG A 38 -6.63 4.11 -7.42
C ARG A 38 -7.87 4.74 -8.07
N ASP A 39 -8.14 6.01 -7.79
CA ASP A 39 -9.31 6.71 -8.32
C ASP A 39 -9.23 6.88 -9.86
N LEU A 40 -8.04 6.93 -10.45
CA LEU A 40 -7.87 6.91 -11.90
C LEU A 40 -8.13 5.51 -12.48
N LEU A 41 -7.69 4.47 -11.77
CA LEU A 41 -7.82 3.07 -12.20
C LEU A 41 -9.22 2.50 -12.00
N SER A 42 -10.05 3.10 -11.14
CA SER A 42 -11.45 2.70 -10.92
C SER A 42 -12.33 2.88 -12.17
N THR A 43 -11.85 3.59 -13.19
CA THR A 43 -12.50 3.69 -14.50
C THR A 43 -12.38 2.42 -15.34
N LYS A 44 -11.49 1.50 -14.98
CA LYS A 44 -11.16 0.29 -15.75
C LYS A 44 -11.24 -1.01 -14.96
N PHE A 45 -11.02 -0.96 -13.65
CA PHE A 45 -10.97 -2.13 -12.78
C PHE A 45 -11.86 -1.92 -11.57
N ASP A 46 -12.36 -3.01 -10.98
CA ASP A 46 -12.92 -2.94 -9.63
C ASP A 46 -11.79 -2.60 -8.64
N THR A 47 -11.94 -1.48 -7.92
CA THR A 47 -11.00 -1.01 -6.91
C THR A 47 -11.58 -0.99 -5.50
N THR A 48 -12.77 -1.57 -5.30
CA THR A 48 -13.54 -1.50 -4.05
C THR A 48 -12.74 -2.07 -2.87
N HIS A 49 -11.92 -3.09 -3.14
CA HIS A 49 -11.09 -3.77 -2.15
C HIS A 49 -9.59 -3.51 -2.31
N THR A 50 -9.20 -2.49 -3.11
CA THR A 50 -7.78 -2.16 -3.32
C THR A 50 -7.11 -1.72 -2.02
N ARG A 51 -6.06 -2.43 -1.60
CA ARG A 51 -5.19 -2.02 -0.50
C ARG A 51 -4.07 -1.09 -0.98
N LEU A 52 -3.79 -0.06 -0.20
CA LEU A 52 -2.63 0.81 -0.43
C LEU A 52 -1.45 0.34 0.42
N ALA A 53 -0.25 0.36 -0.13
CA ALA A 53 0.97 -0.03 0.59
C ALA A 53 2.13 0.94 0.36
N CYS A 54 2.86 1.27 1.42
CA CYS A 54 4.09 2.05 1.35
C CYS A 54 5.25 1.25 1.95
N TYR A 55 6.36 1.18 1.22
CA TYR A 55 7.58 0.50 1.64
C TYR A 55 8.69 1.53 1.78
N SER A 56 9.27 1.68 2.98
CA SER A 56 10.35 2.65 3.19
C SER A 56 11.54 2.05 3.95
N GLY A 57 12.74 2.24 3.38
CA GLY A 57 14.01 2.00 4.09
C GLY A 57 14.39 3.11 5.07
N ALA A 58 13.78 4.30 4.97
CA ALA A 58 14.07 5.46 5.81
C ALA A 58 12.98 5.75 6.85
N GLY A 59 11.86 5.02 6.82
CA GLY A 59 10.76 5.12 7.79
C GLY A 59 9.57 5.95 7.31
N PHE A 60 8.72 6.35 8.26
CA PHE A 60 7.41 6.97 7.99
C PHE A 60 7.16 8.20 8.86
N MET A 61 6.50 9.20 8.29
CA MET A 61 6.05 10.40 9.03
C MET A 61 4.85 10.07 9.94
N PRO A 62 4.62 10.83 11.03
CA PRO A 62 3.52 10.56 11.96
C PRO A 62 2.13 10.48 11.31
N ALA A 63 1.87 11.31 10.30
CA ALA A 63 0.61 11.27 9.57
C ALA A 63 0.40 9.97 8.77
N ALA A 64 1.48 9.35 8.29
CA ALA A 64 1.41 8.05 7.63
C ALA A 64 1.13 6.94 8.64
N LEU A 65 1.80 6.97 9.81
CA LEU A 65 1.54 6.04 10.91
C LEU A 65 0.07 6.09 11.34
N ALA A 66 -0.46 7.29 11.59
CA ALA A 66 -1.86 7.47 11.94
C ALA A 66 -2.84 7.01 10.85
N ALA A 67 -2.45 7.08 9.56
CA ALA A 67 -3.25 6.52 8.48
C ALA A 67 -3.21 4.98 8.48
N SER A 68 -2.06 4.40 8.83
CA SER A 68 -1.92 2.96 8.99
C SER A 68 -2.76 2.42 10.15
N ASP A 69 -2.79 3.13 11.28
CA ASP A 69 -3.61 2.76 12.44
C ASP A 69 -5.12 2.72 12.13
N ARG A 70 -5.57 3.55 11.17
CA ARG A 70 -6.96 3.54 10.67
C ARG A 70 -7.22 2.46 9.62
N GLY A 71 -6.18 1.75 9.17
CA GLY A 71 -6.26 0.77 8.09
C GLY A 71 -6.27 1.38 6.68
N ASP A 72 -5.96 2.67 6.53
CA ASP A 72 -5.98 3.35 5.22
C ASP A 72 -4.82 2.89 4.32
N VAL A 73 -3.71 2.44 4.92
CA VAL A 73 -2.48 2.05 4.23
C VAL A 73 -1.70 1.03 5.04
N VAL A 74 -1.07 0.06 4.37
CA VAL A 74 -0.08 -0.83 4.98
C VAL A 74 1.29 -0.18 4.89
N LEU A 75 1.99 -0.07 6.00
CA LEU A 75 3.36 0.43 6.05
C LEU A 75 4.31 -0.74 6.30
N ILE A 76 5.38 -0.82 5.51
CA ILE A 76 6.38 -1.86 5.63
C ILE A 76 7.76 -1.19 5.65
N ASP A 77 8.41 -1.22 6.81
CA ASP A 77 9.79 -0.73 6.92
C ASP A 77 10.81 -1.81 6.52
N SER A 78 12.09 -1.44 6.55
CA SER A 78 13.19 -2.36 6.26
C SER A 78 13.18 -3.58 7.20
N ASP A 79 12.89 -3.38 8.48
CA ASP A 79 12.90 -4.47 9.46
C ASP A 79 11.78 -5.46 9.18
N ALA A 80 10.56 -4.99 8.92
CA ALA A 80 9.43 -5.82 8.51
C ALA A 80 9.71 -6.58 7.20
N LEU A 81 10.34 -5.93 6.21
CA LEU A 81 10.69 -6.55 4.92
C LEU A 81 11.70 -7.70 5.07
N TYR A 82 12.68 -7.55 5.96
CA TYR A 82 13.76 -8.51 6.14
C TYR A 82 13.60 -9.38 7.40
N SER A 83 12.51 -9.21 8.14
CA SER A 83 12.10 -10.12 9.19
C SER A 83 11.57 -11.42 8.58
N SER A 84 12.48 -12.28 8.12
CA SER A 84 12.14 -13.68 7.84
C SER A 84 11.91 -14.38 9.18
N ASP A 85 10.67 -14.67 9.57
CA ASP A 85 10.26 -15.58 10.67
C ASP A 85 11.35 -15.78 11.75
N ARG A 86 11.81 -14.70 12.39
CA ARG A 86 12.69 -14.81 13.56
C ARG A 86 11.78 -14.92 14.77
N GLU A 87 11.21 -16.12 14.91
CA GLU A 87 10.53 -16.72 16.07
C GLU A 87 9.31 -17.52 15.57
N ARG A 88 9.55 -18.80 15.28
CA ARG A 88 8.52 -19.85 15.37
C ARG A 88 8.97 -20.89 16.39
#